data_AF-A0A735MZV3-F1
#
_entry.id   AF-A0A735MZV3-F1
#
_cell.length_a   1.000
_cell.length_b   1.000
_cell.length_c   1.000
_cell.angle_alpha   90.00
_cell.angle_beta   90.00
_cell.angle_gamma   90.00
#
_symmetry.space_group_name_H-M   'P 1'
#
loop_
_entity.id
_entity.type
_entity.pdbx_description
1 polymer ?
#
loop_
_entity_poly.entity_id
_entity_poly.type
_entity_poly.pdbx_seq_one_letter_code
_entity_poly.pdbx_strand_id
1 'polypeptide(L)'
;MTIDKRALREVAEKATPGTWRRTSSLFNGITVTPFSLCGEEVTLAHTVEKRDAEFIAAANPATMLALLDENIQLQREKDATEAVALALRDDMRDAREQLEEAEKQVEEFTMWIKRLAHSLRNAKPNSKLYGAAMDYLSRKGLISVEDVLR
;
A
#
# COMPACT_ATOMS: atom_id res chain seq x y z
N MET A 1 17.69 13.38 13.67
CA MET A 1 18.07 14.54 12.83
C MET A 1 17.15 14.52 11.62
N THR A 2 16.38 15.58 11.37
CA THR A 2 15.47 15.65 10.22
C THR A 2 16.16 16.45 9.13
N ILE A 3 16.37 15.85 7.96
CA ILE A 3 17.01 16.53 6.83
C ILE A 3 15.97 17.39 6.13
N ASP A 4 16.26 18.68 6.00
CA ASP A 4 15.47 19.58 5.14
C ASP A 4 15.82 19.32 3.67
N LYS A 5 14.97 18.53 3.00
CA LYS A 5 15.13 18.14 1.60
C LYS A 5 15.03 19.33 0.64
N ARG A 6 14.29 20.39 0.99
CA ARG A 6 14.15 21.58 0.15
C ARG A 6 15.42 22.40 0.21
N ALA A 7 15.91 22.68 1.42
CA ALA A 7 17.19 23.36 1.60
C ALA A 7 18.33 22.58 0.93
N LEU A 8 18.34 21.24 1.04
CA LEU A 8 19.34 20.41 0.37
C LEU A 8 19.25 20.50 -1.16
N ARG A 9 18.03 20.52 -1.72
CA ARG A 9 17.81 20.71 -3.15
C ARG A 9 18.35 22.07 -3.63
N GLU A 10 18.00 23.15 -2.94
CA GLU A 10 18.46 24.50 -3.30
C GLU A 10 19.99 24.61 -3.28
N VAL A 11 20.64 24.00 -2.29
CA VAL A 11 22.10 23.98 -2.19
C VAL A 11 22.71 23.15 -3.34
N ALA A 12 22.10 22.01 -3.69
CA ALA A 12 22.55 21.19 -4.82
C ALA A 12 22.35 21.89 -6.17
N GLU A 13 21.22 22.57 -6.40
CA GLU A 13 20.97 23.34 -7.63
C GLU A 13 21.95 24.52 -7.81
N LYS A 14 22.39 25.13 -6.71
CA LYS A 14 23.38 26.22 -6.72
C LYS A 14 24.83 25.74 -6.83
N ALA A 15 25.09 24.47 -6.56
CA ALA A 15 26.44 23.91 -6.61
C ALA A 15 26.91 23.72 -8.06
N THR A 16 28.20 23.49 -8.25
CA THR A 16 28.78 23.33 -9.59
C THR A 16 28.15 22.13 -10.31
N PRO A 17 27.51 22.34 -11.48
CA PRO A 17 26.83 21.28 -12.19
C PRO A 17 27.83 20.32 -12.85
N GLY A 18 27.32 19.19 -13.34
CA GLY A 18 28.08 18.23 -14.13
C GLY A 18 28.79 17.15 -13.30
N THR A 19 29.57 16.33 -13.99
CA THR A 19 30.27 15.20 -13.38
C THR A 19 31.49 15.67 -12.61
N TRP A 20 31.57 15.31 -11.34
CA TRP A 20 32.74 15.58 -10.52
C TRP A 20 33.71 14.41 -10.60
N ARG A 21 35.01 14.69 -10.60
CA ARG A 21 36.07 13.66 -10.56
C ARG A 21 36.89 13.78 -9.29
N ARG A 22 37.30 12.64 -8.75
CA ARG A 22 38.28 12.63 -7.67
C ARG A 22 39.64 13.10 -8.19
N THR A 23 40.39 13.76 -7.32
CA THR A 23 41.82 13.95 -7.53
C THR A 23 42.56 13.85 -6.20
N SER A 24 43.81 13.40 -6.23
CA SER A 24 44.65 13.32 -5.04
C SER A 24 45.52 14.58 -4.97
N SER A 25 45.19 15.47 -4.04
CA SER A 25 45.96 16.66 -3.73
C SER A 25 46.16 16.76 -2.21
N LEU A 26 47.17 17.51 -1.78
CA LEU A 26 47.34 17.90 -0.38
C LEU A 26 46.35 18.99 0.05
N PHE A 27 45.66 19.59 -0.91
CA PHE A 27 44.60 20.58 -0.70
C PHE A 27 43.24 19.88 -0.55
N ASN A 28 42.43 20.30 0.43
CA ASN A 28 41.04 19.86 0.55
C ASN A 28 40.10 20.91 -0.05
N GLY A 29 39.20 20.51 -0.95
CA GLY A 29 38.21 21.42 -1.51
C GLY A 29 37.61 20.95 -2.83
N ILE A 30 36.77 21.80 -3.40
CA ILE A 30 36.18 21.62 -4.73
C ILE A 30 36.76 22.71 -5.64
N THR A 31 37.29 22.32 -6.79
CA THR A 31 37.86 23.27 -7.75
C THR A 31 37.30 23.02 -9.14
N VAL A 32 36.83 24.07 -9.80
CA VAL A 32 36.59 24.06 -11.24
C VAL A 32 37.93 24.32 -11.91
N THR A 33 38.42 23.41 -12.74
CA THR A 33 39.72 23.60 -13.40
C THR A 33 39.59 24.61 -14.55
N PRO A 34 40.31 25.74 -14.55
CA PRO A 34 40.42 26.60 -15.74
C PRO A 34 41.46 26.07 -16.75
N PHE A 35 42.22 25.04 -16.38
CA PHE A 35 43.30 24.48 -17.21
C PHE A 35 42.86 23.15 -17.82
N SER A 36 42.56 23.20 -19.11
CA SER A 36 42.37 22.07 -20.01
C SER A 36 43.60 21.17 -20.07
N LEU A 37 43.83 20.34 -19.04
CA LEU A 37 44.79 19.23 -19.15
C LEU A 37 44.29 18.16 -20.14
N CYS A 38 42.98 18.14 -20.45
CA CYS A 38 42.35 17.25 -21.43
C CYS A 38 41.29 17.90 -22.35
N GLY A 39 41.19 19.24 -22.40
CA GLY A 39 40.23 19.94 -23.28
C GLY A 39 38.77 20.03 -22.79
N GLU A 40 38.47 19.52 -21.60
CA GLU A 40 37.13 19.54 -20.99
C GLU A 40 37.18 20.19 -19.60
N GLU A 41 36.22 21.07 -19.31
CA GLU A 41 36.08 21.72 -18.00
C GLU A 41 35.46 20.71 -17.02
N VAL A 42 36.25 20.26 -16.04
CA VAL A 42 35.83 19.23 -15.08
C VAL A 42 35.93 19.76 -13.65
N THR A 43 34.91 19.48 -12.85
CA THR A 43 34.91 19.78 -11.41
C THR A 43 35.68 18.69 -10.67
N LEU A 44 36.67 19.10 -9.87
CA LEU A 44 37.49 18.19 -9.09
C LEU A 44 37.14 18.27 -7.60
N ALA A 45 36.91 17.11 -6.99
CA ALA A 45 36.82 16.95 -5.54
C ALA A 45 38.19 16.52 -5.00
N HIS A 46 38.73 17.28 -4.05
CA HIS A 46 40.03 17.06 -3.43
C HIS A 46 39.88 16.82 -1.94
N THR A 47 40.52 15.76 -1.46
CA THR A 47 40.71 15.49 -0.04
C THR A 47 42.05 14.80 0.17
N VAL A 48 42.62 14.91 1.38
CA VAL A 48 43.82 14.16 1.79
C VAL A 48 43.62 12.65 1.58
N GLU A 49 42.46 12.14 2.01
CA GLU A 49 42.09 10.73 1.87
C GLU A 49 41.45 10.48 0.51
N LYS A 50 42.06 9.63 -0.33
CA LYS A 50 41.57 9.35 -1.69
C LYS A 50 40.12 8.83 -1.73
N ARG A 51 39.69 8.12 -0.69
CA ARG A 51 38.34 7.54 -0.57
C ARG A 51 37.28 8.62 -0.36
N ASP A 52 37.61 9.67 0.38
CA ASP A 52 36.67 10.75 0.67
C ASP A 52 36.42 11.61 -0.58
N ALA A 53 37.46 11.87 -1.37
CA ALA A 53 37.35 12.57 -2.66
C ALA A 53 36.48 11.78 -3.65
N GLU A 54 36.61 10.45 -3.65
CA GLU A 54 35.78 9.56 -4.47
C GLU A 54 34.31 9.59 -4.01
N PHE A 55 34.06 9.53 -2.71
CA PHE A 55 32.72 9.66 -2.16
C PHE A 55 32.09 11.01 -2.51
N ILE A 56 32.80 12.13 -2.33
CA ILE A 56 32.29 13.47 -2.65
C ILE A 56 32.02 13.62 -4.16
N ALA A 57 32.91 13.09 -5.00
CA ALA A 57 32.72 13.10 -6.46
C ALA A 57 31.51 12.26 -6.90
N ALA A 58 31.25 11.14 -6.23
CA ALA A 58 30.06 10.33 -6.47
C ALA A 58 28.78 11.00 -5.92
N ALA A 59 28.84 11.55 -4.71
CA ALA A 59 27.79 12.32 -4.03
C ALA A 59 27.73 13.78 -4.51
N ASN A 60 27.98 13.99 -5.80
CA ASN A 60 27.94 15.31 -6.42
C ASN A 60 26.49 15.85 -6.50
N PRO A 61 26.30 17.12 -6.88
CA PRO A 61 24.98 17.73 -6.94
C PRO A 61 23.99 17.01 -7.86
N ALA A 62 24.46 16.49 -9.01
CA ALA A 62 23.60 15.76 -9.94
C ALA A 62 23.06 14.46 -9.33
N THR A 63 23.92 13.67 -8.70
CA THR A 63 23.53 12.48 -7.94
C THR A 63 22.55 12.84 -6.82
N MET A 64 22.79 13.95 -6.13
CA MET A 64 21.92 14.34 -5.03
C MET A 64 20.53 14.78 -5.47
N LEU A 65 20.42 15.53 -6.57
CA LEU A 65 19.13 15.89 -7.15
C LEU A 65 18.37 14.66 -7.64
N ALA A 66 19.06 13.71 -8.29
CA ALA A 66 18.44 12.45 -8.72
C ALA A 66 17.87 11.64 -7.54
N LEU A 67 18.64 11.50 -6.46
CA LEU A 67 18.18 10.81 -5.25
C LEU A 67 17.03 11.55 -4.55
N LEU A 68 17.01 12.89 -4.59
CA LEU A 68 15.89 13.67 -4.06
C LEU A 68 14.62 13.47 -4.90
N ASP A 69 14.74 13.41 -6.23
CA ASP A 69 13.61 13.13 -7.12
C ASP A 69 13.06 11.72 -6.91
N GLU A 70 13.92 10.70 -6.83
CA GLU A 70 13.54 9.33 -6.46
C GLU A 70 12.85 9.28 -5.10
N ASN A 71 13.36 10.01 -4.12
CA ASN A 71 12.76 10.05 -2.79
C ASN A 71 11.36 10.68 -2.79
N ILE A 72 11.15 11.75 -3.59
CA ILE A 72 9.83 12.37 -3.77
C ILE A 72 8.88 11.39 -4.47
N GLN A 73 9.37 10.66 -5.47
CA GLN A 73 8.59 9.65 -6.17
C GLN A 73 8.15 8.51 -5.24
N LEU A 74 9.09 7.96 -4.45
CA LEU A 74 8.79 6.92 -3.45
C LEU A 74 7.79 7.40 -2.40
N GLN A 75 7.86 8.66 -1.98
CA GLN A 75 6.88 9.22 -1.04
C GLN A 75 5.47 9.24 -1.65
N ARG A 76 5.35 9.64 -2.93
CA ARG A 76 4.06 9.64 -3.62
C ARG A 76 3.49 8.24 -3.80
N GLU A 77 4.33 7.27 -4.16
CA GLU A 77 3.91 5.86 -4.31
C GLU A 77 3.48 5.25 -2.98
N LYS A 78 4.20 5.59 -1.89
CA LYS A 78 3.80 5.21 -0.54
C LYS A 78 2.42 5.78 -0.20
N ASP A 79 2.22 7.09 -0.39
CA ASP A 79 0.96 7.75 -0.06
C ASP A 79 -0.21 7.19 -0.91
N ALA A 80 0.04 6.88 -2.19
CA ALA A 80 -0.94 6.23 -3.06
C ALA A 80 -1.28 4.81 -2.60
N THR A 81 -0.28 4.02 -2.21
CA THR A 81 -0.47 2.66 -1.69
C THR A 81 -1.26 2.68 -0.38
N GLU A 82 -0.97 3.63 0.50
CA GLU A 82 -1.69 3.82 1.76
C GLU A 82 -3.15 4.21 1.52
N ALA A 83 -3.42 5.10 0.55
CA ALA A 83 -4.78 5.44 0.16
C ALA A 83 -5.56 4.24 -0.37
N VAL A 84 -4.95 3.40 -1.22
CA VAL A 84 -5.57 2.17 -1.73
C VAL A 84 -5.85 1.17 -0.61
N ALA A 85 -4.92 1.01 0.34
CA ALA A 85 -5.11 0.12 1.48
C ALA A 85 -6.26 0.58 2.40
N LEU A 86 -6.43 1.89 2.58
CA LEU A 86 -7.54 2.46 3.33
C LEU A 86 -8.88 2.20 2.63
N ALA A 87 -8.97 2.46 1.33
CA ALA A 87 -10.17 2.18 0.54
C ALA A 87 -10.57 0.70 0.60
N LEU A 88 -9.60 -0.21 0.41
CA LEU A 88 -9.87 -1.65 0.49
C LEU A 88 -10.36 -2.06 1.88
N ARG A 89 -9.82 -1.48 2.95
CA ARG A 89 -10.27 -1.77 4.31
C ARG A 89 -11.72 -1.33 4.53
N ASP A 90 -12.11 -0.21 3.96
CA ASP A 90 -13.46 0.33 4.08
C ASP A 90 -14.44 -0.50 3.23
N ASP A 91 -14.09 -0.88 1.99
CA ASP A 91 -14.87 -1.82 1.16
C ASP A 91 -15.09 -3.18 1.87
N MET A 92 -14.05 -3.70 2.54
CA MET A 92 -14.14 -4.95 3.30
C MET A 92 -15.05 -4.83 4.52
N ARG A 93 -15.16 -3.64 5.12
CA ARG A 93 -16.09 -3.37 6.21
C ARG A 93 -17.52 -3.37 5.67
N ASP A 94 -17.77 -2.65 4.59
CA ASP A 94 -19.10 -2.57 3.97
C ASP A 94 -19.58 -3.95 3.50
N ALA A 95 -18.69 -4.75 2.90
CA ALA A 95 -19.00 -6.12 2.50
C ALA A 95 -19.36 -7.01 3.70
N ARG A 96 -18.69 -6.81 4.84
CA ARG A 96 -19.01 -7.53 6.08
C ARG A 96 -20.34 -7.11 6.67
N GLU A 97 -20.66 -5.83 6.67
CA GLU A 97 -21.96 -5.32 7.14
C GLU A 97 -23.11 -5.86 6.28
N GLN A 98 -22.93 -5.88 4.96
CA GLN A 98 -23.90 -6.51 4.03
C GLN A 98 -24.06 -8.00 4.28
N LEU A 99 -22.96 -8.72 4.58
CA LEU A 99 -23.03 -10.13 4.93
C LEU A 99 -23.81 -10.35 6.23
N GLU A 100 -23.52 -9.57 7.28
CA GLU A 100 -24.24 -9.64 8.56
C GLU A 100 -25.73 -9.29 8.40
N GLU A 101 -26.09 -8.36 7.53
CA GLU A 101 -27.49 -8.06 7.22
C GLU A 101 -28.17 -9.19 6.44
N ALA A 102 -27.49 -9.75 5.43
CA ALA A 102 -28.00 -10.88 4.66
C ALA A 102 -28.20 -12.12 5.55
N GLU A 103 -27.28 -12.39 6.47
CA GLU A 103 -27.39 -13.49 7.45
C GLU A 103 -28.63 -13.31 8.34
N LYS A 104 -28.89 -12.10 8.85
CA LYS A 104 -30.11 -11.79 9.62
C LYS A 104 -31.38 -12.02 8.81
N GLN A 105 -31.42 -11.55 7.55
CA GLN A 105 -32.57 -11.76 6.68
C GLN A 105 -32.82 -13.25 6.42
N VAL A 106 -31.76 -14.04 6.22
CA VAL A 106 -31.87 -15.50 6.03
C VAL A 106 -32.40 -16.18 7.29
N GLU A 107 -31.96 -15.77 8.48
CA GLU A 107 -32.47 -16.28 9.75
C GLU A 107 -33.97 -15.96 9.92
N GLU A 108 -34.36 -14.72 9.66
CA GLU A 108 -35.76 -14.29 9.71
C GLU A 108 -36.65 -15.09 8.75
N PHE A 109 -36.25 -15.20 7.47
CA PHE A 109 -37.00 -16.00 6.51
C PHE A 109 -37.09 -17.47 6.92
N THR A 110 -36.03 -18.03 7.49
CA THR A 110 -36.03 -19.39 8.01
C THR A 110 -37.07 -19.55 9.13
N MET A 111 -37.16 -18.58 10.06
CA MET A 111 -38.18 -18.57 11.10
C MET A 111 -39.61 -18.49 10.54
N TRP A 112 -39.85 -17.61 9.56
CA TRP A 112 -41.16 -17.49 8.91
C TRP A 112 -41.56 -18.77 8.19
N ILE A 113 -40.64 -19.42 7.47
CA ILE A 113 -40.89 -20.70 6.80
C ILE A 113 -41.23 -21.79 7.83
N LYS A 114 -40.46 -21.91 8.93
CA LYS A 114 -40.76 -22.85 10.02
C LYS A 114 -42.19 -22.63 10.56
N ARG A 115 -42.55 -21.37 10.85
CA ARG A 115 -43.87 -21.01 11.39
C ARG A 115 -45.00 -21.30 10.42
N LEU A 116 -44.82 -20.98 9.13
CA LEU A 116 -45.79 -21.26 8.09
C LEU A 116 -45.98 -22.76 7.90
N ALA A 117 -44.89 -23.53 7.83
CA ALA A 117 -44.93 -24.97 7.69
C ALA A 117 -45.71 -25.61 8.87
N HIS A 118 -45.43 -25.19 10.11
CA HIS A 118 -46.15 -25.66 11.29
C HIS A 118 -47.66 -25.31 11.24
N SER A 119 -48.00 -24.08 10.83
CA SER A 119 -49.41 -23.68 10.64
C SER A 119 -50.12 -24.56 9.59
N LEU A 120 -49.44 -24.87 8.48
CA LEU A 120 -49.95 -25.77 7.44
C LEU A 120 -50.16 -27.20 7.94
N ARG A 121 -49.25 -27.73 8.77
CA ARG A 121 -49.40 -29.04 9.43
C ARG A 121 -50.66 -29.09 10.28
N ASN A 122 -50.97 -28.02 11.00
CA ASN A 122 -52.17 -27.93 11.84
C ASN A 122 -53.45 -27.78 11.01
N ALA A 123 -53.43 -26.97 9.93
CA ALA A 123 -54.61 -26.74 9.09
C ALA A 123 -54.91 -27.91 8.14
N LYS A 124 -53.88 -28.60 7.63
CA LYS A 124 -54.00 -29.73 6.69
C LYS A 124 -52.98 -30.84 7.02
N PRO A 125 -53.30 -31.72 7.98
CA PRO A 125 -52.36 -32.73 8.48
C PRO A 125 -51.88 -33.74 7.43
N ASN A 126 -52.71 -34.05 6.43
CA ASN A 126 -52.38 -35.02 5.37
C ASN A 126 -51.44 -34.45 4.29
N SER A 127 -51.05 -33.17 4.40
CA SER A 127 -50.19 -32.51 3.42
C SER A 127 -48.72 -32.90 3.60
N LYS A 128 -48.07 -33.35 2.53
CA LYS A 128 -46.61 -33.63 2.51
C LYS A 128 -45.74 -32.36 2.53
N LEU A 129 -46.35 -31.17 2.42
CA LEU A 129 -45.63 -29.90 2.27
C LEU A 129 -44.80 -29.52 3.50
N TYR A 130 -45.26 -29.87 4.71
CA TYR A 130 -44.50 -29.62 5.94
C TYR A 130 -43.16 -30.36 5.92
N GLY A 131 -43.18 -31.67 5.68
CA GLY A 131 -41.97 -32.49 5.58
C GLY A 131 -41.04 -32.00 4.46
N ALA A 132 -41.60 -31.71 3.28
CA ALA A 132 -40.80 -31.19 2.16
C ALA A 132 -40.10 -29.85 2.46
N ALA A 133 -40.76 -28.94 3.18
CA ALA A 133 -40.19 -27.66 3.59
C ALA A 133 -39.08 -27.83 4.64
N MET A 134 -39.32 -28.64 5.67
CA MET A 134 -38.32 -28.91 6.72
C MET A 134 -37.10 -29.65 6.16
N ASP A 135 -37.31 -30.65 5.30
CA ASP A 135 -36.21 -31.35 4.61
C ASP A 135 -35.38 -30.40 3.74
N TYR A 136 -36.02 -29.43 3.07
CA TYR A 136 -35.32 -28.44 2.27
C TYR A 136 -34.42 -27.54 3.13
N LEU A 137 -34.96 -27.01 4.23
CA LEU A 137 -34.20 -26.18 5.16
C LEU A 137 -33.02 -26.96 5.77
N SER A 138 -33.22 -28.23 6.12
CA SER A 138 -32.17 -29.08 6.68
C SER A 138 -31.08 -29.37 5.65
N ARG A 139 -31.44 -29.71 4.40
CA ARG A 139 -30.47 -29.90 3.30
C ARG A 139 -29.66 -28.64 2.98
N LYS A 140 -30.20 -27.45 3.25
CA LYS A 140 -29.51 -26.17 3.09
C LYS A 140 -28.70 -25.75 4.32
N GLY A 141 -28.69 -26.56 5.38
CA GLY A 141 -27.98 -26.26 6.62
C GLY A 141 -28.59 -25.11 7.42
N LEU A 142 -29.80 -24.67 7.08
CA LEU A 142 -30.47 -23.55 7.74
C LEU A 142 -31.09 -23.95 9.08
N ILE A 143 -31.30 -25.25 9.30
CA ILE A 143 -31.89 -25.82 10.50
C ILE A 143 -31.19 -27.12 10.86
N SER A 144 -31.16 -27.46 12.15
CA SER A 144 -30.58 -28.72 12.60
C SER A 144 -31.49 -29.91 12.24
N VAL A 145 -30.95 -31.12 12.26
CA VAL A 145 -31.75 -32.34 12.08
C VAL A 145 -32.76 -32.52 13.24
N GLU A 146 -32.43 -32.04 14.44
CA GLU A 146 -33.36 -32.07 15.58
C GLU A 146 -34.56 -31.12 15.40
N ASP A 147 -34.38 -30.00 14.73
CA ASP A 147 -35.47 -29.07 14.40
C ASP A 147 -36.52 -29.70 13.46
N VAL A 148 -36.15 -30.71 12.68
CA VAL A 148 -37.05 -31.43 11.76
C VAL A 148 -37.94 -32.43 12.51
N LEU A 149 -37.46 -32.95 13.64
CA LEU A 149 -38.10 -34.02 14.39
C LEU A 149 -39.05 -33.52 15.50
N ARG A 150 -39.04 -32.22 15.82
CA ARG A 150 -39.93 -31.56 16.79
C ARG A 150 -41.14 -30.95 16.10
#